data_AF-A0A6A7A1X5-F1
#
_entry.id   AF-A0A6A7A1X5-F1
#
_cell.length_a   1.000
_cell.length_b   1.000
_cell.length_c   1.000
_cell.angle_alpha   90.00
_cell.angle_beta   90.00
_cell.angle_gamma   90.00
#
_symmetry.space_group_name_H-M   'P 1'
#
loop_
_entity.id
_entity.type
_entity.pdbx_description
1 polymer ?
#
loop_
_entity_poly.entity_id
_entity_poly.type
_entity_poly.pdbx_seq_one_letter_code
_entity_poly.pdbx_strand_id
1 'polypeptide(L)'
;MPFLALPAELRDEVYKHAISLKSEPFASYEGLLLSCRQVKNEMEQEGTRLMHSHLAHLEQHIPQEHGLHSKTASTFRDLRHLRLSLSKSLDKRHDPKPDTMQYLQPILDLYLESLTLSYHEADGKHFSINNIHWLACNILGNAMCPGGTLNTQRLIFDLPAMTKHQAQCWLSWQKRFDALSKPEWWGQTGSFSLARGLCWYTIAV
;
A
#
# COMPACT_ATOMS: atom_id res chain seq x y z
N MET A 1 31.88 9.12 -16.15
CA MET A 1 31.40 7.92 -15.43
C MET A 1 31.31 6.77 -16.42
N PRO A 2 32.00 5.64 -16.20
CA PRO A 2 32.03 4.50 -17.12
C PRO A 2 30.65 3.84 -17.32
N PHE A 3 29.74 3.91 -16.34
CA PHE A 3 28.38 3.39 -16.46
C PHE A 3 27.55 4.05 -17.58
N LEU A 4 27.68 5.37 -17.75
CA LEU A 4 26.96 6.10 -18.81
C LEU A 4 27.50 5.82 -20.22
N ALA A 5 28.69 5.21 -20.32
CA ALA A 5 29.26 4.81 -21.60
C ALA A 5 28.70 3.46 -22.10
N LEU A 6 27.93 2.74 -21.27
CA LEU A 6 27.25 1.53 -21.69
C LEU A 6 26.14 1.84 -22.71
N PRO A 7 25.80 0.92 -23.62
CA PRO A 7 24.54 0.98 -24.38
C PRO A 7 23.31 1.06 -23.47
N ALA A 8 22.23 1.65 -23.96
CA ALA A 8 21.00 1.85 -23.17
C ALA A 8 20.39 0.52 -22.70
N GLU A 9 20.43 -0.50 -23.55
CA GLU A 9 19.90 -1.82 -23.29
C GLU A 9 20.58 -2.49 -22.09
N LEU A 10 21.89 -2.30 -21.94
CA LEU A 10 22.63 -2.81 -20.80
C LEU A 10 22.32 -2.02 -19.52
N ARG A 11 22.09 -0.71 -19.63
CA ARG A 11 21.65 0.09 -18.47
C ARG A 11 20.25 -0.33 -18.02
N ASP A 12 19.34 -0.60 -18.95
CA ASP A 12 17.99 -1.08 -18.65
C ASP A 12 18.01 -2.42 -17.90
N GLU A 13 18.86 -3.37 -18.31
CA GLU A 13 19.06 -4.61 -17.54
C GLU A 13 19.60 -4.35 -16.13
N VAL A 14 20.52 -3.41 -15.97
CA VAL A 14 20.99 -3.02 -14.63
C VAL A 14 19.85 -2.42 -13.80
N TYR A 15 19.02 -1.55 -14.35
CA TYR A 15 17.90 -0.96 -13.62
C TYR A 15 16.84 -1.99 -13.24
N LYS A 16 16.56 -2.98 -14.10
CA LYS A 16 15.66 -4.11 -13.76
C LYS A 16 16.09 -4.86 -12.51
N HIS A 17 17.41 -5.01 -12.31
CA HIS A 17 17.97 -5.68 -11.14
C HIS A 17 18.17 -4.73 -9.95
N ALA A 18 18.44 -3.45 -10.20
CA ALA A 18 18.66 -2.46 -9.15
C ALA A 18 17.35 -2.00 -8.50
N ILE A 19 16.28 -1.84 -9.29
CA ILE A 19 14.96 -1.44 -8.81
C ILE A 19 14.24 -2.68 -8.29
N SER A 20 14.19 -2.84 -6.98
CA SER A 20 13.43 -3.89 -6.33
C SER A 20 12.37 -3.26 -5.44
N LEU A 21 11.13 -3.33 -5.91
CA LEU A 21 9.97 -2.81 -5.17
C LEU A 21 9.70 -3.58 -3.87
N LYS A 22 10.31 -4.76 -3.68
CA LYS A 22 10.06 -5.67 -2.55
C LYS A 22 11.21 -5.79 -1.56
N SER A 23 12.44 -5.40 -1.92
CA SER A 23 13.59 -5.59 -1.03
C SER A 23 14.11 -4.29 -0.43
N GLU A 24 13.91 -3.15 -1.08
CA GLU A 24 14.52 -1.89 -0.67
C GLU A 24 13.51 -0.73 -0.64
N PRO A 25 13.56 0.16 0.37
CA PRO A 25 12.78 1.37 0.40
C PRO A 25 13.21 2.35 -0.69
N PHE A 26 12.27 3.16 -1.18
CA PHE A 26 12.55 4.19 -2.19
C PHE A 26 13.69 5.15 -1.79
N ALA A 27 13.83 5.43 -0.50
CA ALA A 27 14.91 6.27 0.04
C ALA A 27 16.32 5.74 -0.30
N SER A 28 16.49 4.42 -0.44
CA SER A 28 17.76 3.79 -0.82
C SER A 28 18.22 4.22 -2.23
N TYR A 29 17.30 4.67 -3.08
CA TYR A 29 17.58 5.07 -4.46
C TYR A 29 17.81 6.57 -4.64
N GLU A 30 17.60 7.40 -3.60
CA GLU A 30 17.70 8.86 -3.73
C GLU A 30 19.07 9.31 -4.23
N GLY A 31 20.15 8.73 -3.71
CA GLY A 31 21.50 9.05 -4.16
C GLY A 31 21.73 8.77 -5.65
N LEU A 32 21.17 7.67 -6.16
CA LEU A 32 21.28 7.30 -7.57
C LEU A 32 20.45 8.25 -8.46
N LEU A 33 19.23 8.59 -8.05
CA LEU A 33 18.36 9.54 -8.76
C LEU A 33 18.94 10.97 -8.78
N LEU A 34 19.78 11.33 -7.81
CA LEU A 34 20.46 12.62 -7.76
C LEU A 34 21.77 12.66 -8.57
N SER A 35 22.28 11.51 -9.03
CA SER A 35 23.58 11.42 -9.70
C SER A 35 23.62 12.17 -11.04
N CYS A 36 22.65 11.93 -11.92
CA CYS A 36 22.45 12.68 -13.15
C CYS A 36 21.02 12.56 -13.69
N ARG A 37 20.62 13.52 -14.55
CA ARG A 37 19.27 13.56 -15.14
C ARG A 37 18.94 12.33 -16.00
N GLN A 38 19.93 11.79 -16.70
CA GLN A 38 19.72 10.62 -17.56
C GLN A 38 19.37 9.38 -16.73
N VAL A 39 20.18 9.06 -15.72
CA VAL A 39 19.94 7.94 -14.80
C VAL A 39 18.59 8.08 -14.12
N LYS A 40 18.27 9.29 -13.65
CA LYS A 40 16.95 9.58 -13.07
C LYS A 40 15.81 9.21 -14.03
N ASN A 41 15.87 9.70 -15.27
CA ASN A 41 14.79 9.48 -16.24
C ASN A 41 14.66 8.00 -16.61
N GLU A 42 15.79 7.32 -16.88
CA GLU A 42 15.80 5.89 -17.21
C GLU A 42 15.25 5.04 -16.05
N MET A 43 15.67 5.33 -14.82
CA MET A 43 15.23 4.62 -13.62
C MET A 43 13.75 4.90 -13.28
N GLU A 44 13.29 6.15 -13.42
CA GLU A 44 11.87 6.48 -13.23
C GLU A 44 11.00 5.80 -14.28
N GLN A 45 11.44 5.74 -15.54
CA GLN A 45 10.73 5.04 -16.61
C GLN A 45 10.62 3.54 -16.32
N GLU A 46 11.74 2.90 -15.99
CA GLU A 46 11.78 1.46 -15.73
C GLU A 46 11.01 1.09 -14.45
N GLY A 47 11.15 1.88 -13.40
CA GLY A 47 10.39 1.69 -12.16
C GLY A 47 8.89 1.85 -12.36
N THR A 48 8.47 2.80 -13.20
CA THR A 48 7.05 2.97 -13.57
C THR A 48 6.53 1.75 -14.34
N ARG A 49 7.31 1.26 -15.30
CA ARG A 49 6.99 0.06 -16.09
C ARG A 49 6.82 -1.19 -15.21
N LEU A 50 7.77 -1.45 -14.30
CA LEU A 50 7.73 -2.59 -13.39
C LEU A 50 6.50 -2.55 -12.48
N MET A 51 6.18 -1.37 -11.95
CA MET A 51 5.03 -1.21 -11.07
C MET A 51 3.69 -1.36 -11.81
N HIS A 52 3.57 -0.82 -13.03
CA HIS A 52 2.39 -1.10 -13.87
C HIS A 52 2.25 -2.59 -14.15
N SER A 53 3.36 -3.30 -14.42
CA SER A 53 3.31 -4.76 -14.58
C SER A 53 2.82 -5.45 -13.32
N HIS A 54 3.25 -5.00 -12.13
CA HIS A 54 2.76 -5.54 -10.86
C HIS A 54 1.27 -5.27 -10.63
N LEU A 55 0.81 -4.04 -10.88
CA LEU A 55 -0.60 -3.67 -10.73
C LEU A 55 -1.48 -4.42 -11.72
N ALA A 56 -1.07 -4.55 -12.98
CA ALA A 56 -1.79 -5.33 -13.99
C ALA A 56 -1.86 -6.82 -13.60
N HIS A 57 -0.77 -7.38 -13.07
CA HIS A 57 -0.78 -8.75 -12.54
C HIS A 57 -1.78 -8.89 -11.39
N LEU A 58 -1.88 -7.90 -10.49
CA LEU A 58 -2.85 -7.92 -9.40
C LEU A 58 -4.29 -7.83 -9.89
N GLU A 59 -4.55 -6.93 -10.85
CA GLU A 59 -5.87 -6.78 -11.48
C GLU A 59 -6.32 -8.08 -12.17
N GLN A 60 -5.40 -8.88 -12.72
CA GLN A 60 -5.72 -10.19 -13.30
C GLN A 60 -6.11 -11.25 -12.28
N HIS A 61 -5.60 -11.16 -11.04
CA HIS A 61 -5.83 -12.16 -10.00
C HIS A 61 -6.99 -11.81 -9.09
N ILE A 62 -7.35 -10.53 -9.01
CA ILE A 62 -8.50 -10.07 -8.23
C ILE A 62 -9.76 -10.31 -9.08
N PRO A 63 -10.73 -11.11 -8.58
CA PRO A 63 -12.01 -11.29 -9.24
C PRO A 63 -12.60 -9.94 -9.66
N GLN A 64 -13.07 -9.83 -10.91
CA GLN A 64 -13.61 -8.57 -11.47
C GLN A 64 -14.70 -7.96 -10.56
N GLU A 65 -15.43 -8.81 -9.86
CA GLU A 65 -16.44 -8.42 -8.90
C GLU A 65 -15.85 -7.52 -7.78
N HIS A 66 -14.65 -7.86 -7.28
CA HIS A 66 -14.00 -7.14 -6.18
C HIS A 66 -13.40 -5.80 -6.62
N GLY A 67 -13.39 -5.52 -7.93
CA GLY A 67 -13.05 -4.23 -8.52
C GLY A 67 -11.85 -3.55 -7.88
N LEU A 68 -10.63 -3.97 -8.24
CA LEU A 68 -9.44 -3.18 -7.92
C LEU A 68 -9.34 -2.03 -8.92
N HIS A 69 -9.54 -0.81 -8.44
CA HIS A 69 -9.24 0.38 -9.21
C HIS A 69 -7.98 1.00 -8.65
N SER A 70 -6.85 0.79 -9.33
CA SER A 70 -5.67 1.61 -9.08
C SER A 70 -5.85 2.94 -9.79
N LYS A 71 -5.70 4.05 -9.07
CA LYS A 71 -5.51 5.34 -9.77
C LYS A 71 -4.19 5.21 -10.53
N THR A 72 -4.23 5.28 -11.86
CA THR A 72 -3.04 5.12 -12.70
C THR A 72 -2.02 6.17 -12.30
N ALA A 73 -0.97 5.74 -11.61
CA ALA A 73 0.15 6.60 -11.30
C ALA A 73 0.86 6.94 -12.60
N SER A 74 1.05 8.23 -12.86
CA SER A 74 1.72 8.72 -14.07
C SER A 74 3.23 8.71 -13.94
N THR A 75 3.76 8.68 -12.71
CA THR A 75 5.19 8.81 -12.44
C THR A 75 5.67 7.85 -11.37
N PHE A 76 6.97 7.54 -11.39
CA PHE A 76 7.62 6.74 -10.35
C PHE A 76 7.50 7.35 -8.95
N ARG A 77 7.39 8.68 -8.86
CA ARG A 77 7.13 9.37 -7.60
C ARG A 77 5.72 9.11 -7.08
N ASP A 78 4.72 9.14 -7.95
CA ASP A 78 3.33 8.85 -7.57
C ASP A 78 3.20 7.41 -7.07
N LEU A 79 4.02 6.50 -7.58
CA LEU A 79 4.04 5.08 -7.19
C LEU A 79 4.50 4.83 -5.76
N ARG A 80 5.22 5.77 -5.14
CA ARG A 80 5.54 5.69 -3.71
C ARG A 80 4.29 5.85 -2.84
N HIS A 81 3.28 6.51 -3.38
CA HIS A 81 2.02 6.83 -2.74
C HIS A 81 0.86 6.11 -3.42
N LEU A 82 0.93 4.77 -3.45
CA LEU A 82 -0.05 3.95 -4.14
C LEU A 82 -1.44 4.18 -3.55
N ARG A 83 -2.43 4.39 -4.42
CA ARG A 83 -3.84 4.50 -4.04
C ARG A 83 -4.66 3.41 -4.70
N LEU A 84 -5.27 2.57 -3.89
CA LEU A 84 -6.12 1.49 -4.32
C LEU A 84 -7.54 1.75 -3.87
N SER A 85 -8.47 1.51 -4.77
CA SER A 85 -9.90 1.42 -4.47
C SER A 85 -10.34 -0.03 -4.55
N LEU A 86 -10.97 -0.52 -3.50
CA LEU A 86 -11.56 -1.85 -3.41
C LEU A 86 -13.09 -1.77 -3.53
N SER A 87 -13.70 -2.60 -4.37
CA SER A 87 -15.16 -2.63 -4.57
C SER A 87 -15.88 -3.67 -3.70
N LYS A 88 -17.14 -3.37 -3.36
CA LYS A 88 -18.01 -4.14 -2.44
C LYS A 88 -18.57 -5.47 -2.94
N SER A 89 -18.06 -6.13 -3.98
CA SER A 89 -18.54 -7.51 -4.17
C SER A 89 -18.05 -8.48 -3.08
N LEU A 90 -17.26 -8.00 -2.10
CA LEU A 90 -17.06 -8.65 -0.81
C LEU A 90 -18.40 -8.70 -0.04
N ASP A 91 -19.22 -9.65 -0.47
CA ASP A 91 -20.50 -10.16 -0.01
C ASP A 91 -21.26 -9.33 1.04
N LYS A 92 -22.46 -8.85 0.67
CA LYS A 92 -23.34 -8.03 1.52
C LYS A 92 -23.83 -8.74 2.79
N ARG A 93 -23.49 -10.02 3.00
CA ARG A 93 -24.01 -10.84 4.11
C ARG A 93 -23.01 -11.76 4.81
N HIS A 94 -21.78 -11.89 4.33
CA HIS A 94 -20.81 -12.83 4.91
C HIS A 94 -19.48 -12.13 5.14
N ASP A 95 -18.84 -12.50 6.26
CA ASP A 95 -17.49 -12.11 6.58
C ASP A 95 -16.64 -12.19 5.30
N PRO A 96 -16.03 -11.08 4.83
CA PRO A 96 -15.17 -11.11 3.67
C PRO A 96 -14.20 -12.27 3.78
N LYS A 97 -14.22 -13.12 2.74
CA LYS A 97 -13.55 -14.41 2.76
C LYS A 97 -12.06 -14.18 3.06
N PRO A 98 -11.44 -15.06 3.88
CA PRO A 98 -10.02 -14.97 4.23
C PRO A 98 -9.10 -14.84 3.00
N ASP A 99 -9.55 -15.30 1.84
CA ASP A 99 -8.86 -15.21 0.55
C ASP A 99 -8.57 -13.76 0.09
N THR A 100 -9.31 -12.76 0.59
CA THR A 100 -9.10 -11.35 0.20
C THR A 100 -7.68 -10.88 0.51
N MET A 101 -7.12 -11.34 1.63
CA MET A 101 -5.77 -10.97 2.06
C MET A 101 -4.69 -11.60 1.17
N GLN A 102 -4.95 -12.77 0.58
CA GLN A 102 -4.04 -13.39 -0.37
C GLN A 102 -3.81 -12.49 -1.59
N TYR A 103 -4.81 -11.72 -2.01
CA TYR A 103 -4.69 -10.77 -3.12
C TYR A 103 -4.00 -9.46 -2.73
N LEU A 104 -4.14 -9.03 -1.47
CA LEU A 104 -3.52 -7.79 -0.99
C LEU A 104 -2.06 -8.00 -0.56
N GLN A 105 -1.68 -9.21 -0.13
CA GLN A 105 -0.33 -9.47 0.36
C GLN A 105 0.79 -9.03 -0.60
N PRO A 106 0.72 -9.28 -1.92
CA PRO A 106 1.78 -8.85 -2.83
C PRO A 106 1.94 -7.33 -2.91
N ILE A 107 0.92 -6.56 -2.55
CA ILE A 107 0.95 -5.09 -2.46
C ILE A 107 1.55 -4.66 -1.13
N LEU A 108 1.18 -5.34 -0.04
CA LEU A 108 1.70 -5.05 1.31
C LEU A 108 3.20 -5.38 1.44
N ASP A 109 3.68 -6.32 0.62
CA ASP A 109 5.10 -6.65 0.45
C ASP A 109 5.89 -5.57 -0.29
N LEU A 110 5.23 -4.61 -0.94
CA LEU A 110 5.91 -3.52 -1.62
C LEU A 110 6.41 -2.49 -0.60
N TYR A 111 7.63 -2.02 -0.79
CA TYR A 111 8.19 -0.89 -0.06
C TYR A 111 7.58 0.42 -0.55
N LEU A 112 6.45 0.81 0.05
CA LEU A 112 5.75 2.06 -0.28
C LEU A 112 5.99 3.10 0.82
N GLU A 113 6.12 4.37 0.43
CA GLU A 113 6.08 5.47 1.41
C GLU A 113 4.67 5.61 1.99
N SER A 114 3.64 5.43 1.16
CA SER A 114 2.27 5.31 1.64
C SER A 114 1.40 4.43 0.76
N LEU A 115 0.55 3.62 1.37
CA LEU A 115 -0.54 2.91 0.72
C LEU A 115 -1.86 3.52 1.19
N THR A 116 -2.60 4.12 0.26
CA THR A 116 -3.96 4.60 0.50
C THR A 116 -4.96 3.56 0.03
N LEU A 117 -5.79 3.07 0.93
CA LEU A 117 -6.87 2.14 0.64
C LEU A 117 -8.19 2.89 0.77
N SER A 118 -8.91 2.97 -0.33
CA SER A 118 -10.27 3.45 -0.41
C SER A 118 -11.18 2.26 -0.64
N TYR A 119 -12.40 2.35 -0.14
CA TYR A 119 -13.45 1.41 -0.50
C TYR A 119 -14.43 2.16 -1.39
N HIS A 120 -15.01 1.48 -2.39
CA HIS A 120 -16.10 2.02 -3.21
C HIS A 120 -17.26 1.00 -3.30
N GLU A 121 -18.50 1.46 -3.13
CA GLU A 121 -19.65 0.62 -3.45
C GLU A 121 -20.05 0.86 -4.90
N ALA A 122 -20.27 -0.22 -5.67
CA ALA A 122 -20.67 -0.14 -7.07
C ALA A 122 -21.91 0.75 -7.32
N ASP A 123 -22.78 0.89 -6.31
CA ASP A 123 -24.05 1.63 -6.41
C ASP A 123 -24.03 3.04 -5.78
N GLY A 124 -22.87 3.53 -5.31
CA GLY A 124 -22.76 4.83 -4.63
C GLY A 124 -23.57 4.96 -3.32
N LYS A 125 -24.12 3.85 -2.80
CA LYS A 125 -25.02 3.85 -1.62
C LYS A 125 -24.32 3.27 -0.39
N HIS A 126 -24.10 4.13 0.60
CA HIS A 126 -23.80 3.84 2.01
C HIS A 126 -22.69 2.83 2.30
N PHE A 127 -21.48 3.36 2.47
CA PHE A 127 -20.39 2.66 3.14
C PHE A 127 -20.76 2.22 4.55
N SER A 128 -20.56 0.93 4.81
CA SER A 128 -20.58 0.42 6.17
C SER A 128 -19.22 0.66 6.82
N ILE A 129 -19.22 1.28 7.99
CA ILE A 129 -18.04 1.37 8.87
C ILE A 129 -17.44 -0.01 9.16
N ASN A 130 -18.25 -1.07 9.11
CA ASN A 130 -17.81 -2.45 9.31
C ASN A 130 -16.78 -2.89 8.26
N ASN A 131 -16.87 -2.37 7.03
CA ASN A 131 -15.93 -2.74 5.96
C ASN A 131 -14.54 -2.14 6.22
N ILE A 132 -14.52 -0.88 6.65
CA ILE A 132 -13.27 -0.20 7.01
C ILE A 132 -12.68 -0.86 8.26
N HIS A 133 -13.53 -1.17 9.25
CA HIS A 133 -13.13 -1.91 10.45
C HIS A 133 -12.52 -3.27 10.09
N TRP A 134 -13.17 -4.04 9.23
CA TRP A 134 -12.67 -5.33 8.78
C TRP A 134 -11.32 -5.17 8.08
N LEU A 135 -11.20 -4.24 7.14
CA LEU A 135 -9.98 -4.00 6.37
C LEU A 135 -8.82 -3.62 7.31
N ALA A 136 -9.07 -2.71 8.25
CA ALA A 136 -8.08 -2.33 9.24
C ALA A 136 -7.69 -3.54 10.11
N CYS A 137 -8.65 -4.30 10.63
CA CYS A 137 -8.39 -5.48 11.44
C CYS A 137 -7.64 -6.58 10.68
N ASN A 138 -7.88 -6.77 9.38
CA ASN A 138 -7.25 -7.85 8.61
C ASN A 138 -5.88 -7.45 8.07
N ILE A 139 -5.72 -6.21 7.60
CA ILE A 139 -4.41 -5.74 7.14
C ILE A 139 -3.49 -5.57 8.33
N LEU A 140 -3.95 -4.91 9.40
CA LEU A 140 -3.15 -4.74 10.59
C LEU A 140 -2.98 -6.09 11.29
N GLY A 141 -4.02 -6.91 11.42
CA GLY A 141 -3.92 -8.25 11.99
C GLY A 141 -2.87 -9.11 11.27
N ASN A 142 -2.88 -9.17 9.94
CA ASN A 142 -1.86 -9.90 9.19
C ASN A 142 -0.47 -9.30 9.32
N ALA A 143 -0.35 -7.97 9.28
CA ALA A 143 0.93 -7.29 9.50
C ALA A 143 1.49 -7.52 10.92
N MET A 144 0.63 -7.79 11.89
CA MET A 144 0.99 -8.00 13.29
C MET A 144 1.20 -9.48 13.67
N CYS A 145 0.75 -10.42 12.83
CA CYS A 145 0.96 -11.84 13.07
C CYS A 145 2.45 -12.24 12.90
N PRO A 146 2.95 -13.26 13.61
CA PRO A 146 4.29 -13.79 13.39
C PRO A 146 4.49 -14.22 11.93
N GLY A 147 5.46 -13.59 11.24
CA GLY A 147 5.74 -13.83 9.82
C GLY A 147 4.98 -12.92 8.85
N GLY A 148 4.08 -12.07 9.35
CA GLY A 148 3.50 -10.99 8.57
C GLY A 148 4.53 -9.93 8.20
N THR A 149 4.59 -9.55 6.93
CA THR A 149 5.42 -8.44 6.46
C THR A 149 4.55 -7.30 5.96
N LEU A 150 4.81 -6.10 6.47
CA LEU A 150 4.27 -4.85 5.96
C LEU A 150 5.43 -3.91 5.70
N ASN A 151 5.84 -3.80 4.44
CA ASN A 151 6.98 -2.97 4.02
C ASN A 151 6.57 -1.50 3.76
N THR A 152 5.27 -1.21 3.89
CA THR A 152 4.72 0.13 3.70
C THR A 152 4.92 0.99 4.95
N GLN A 153 5.50 2.18 4.80
CA GLN A 153 5.76 3.10 5.91
C GLN A 153 4.48 3.72 6.50
N ARG A 154 3.49 4.01 5.64
CA ARG A 154 2.23 4.65 6.04
C ARG A 154 1.04 3.97 5.38
N LEU A 155 0.14 3.42 6.18
CA LEU A 155 -1.16 2.96 5.71
C LEU A 155 -2.18 4.09 5.92
N ILE A 156 -2.93 4.43 4.87
CA ILE A 156 -3.98 5.45 4.91
C ILE A 156 -5.28 4.78 4.51
N PHE A 157 -6.31 4.93 5.33
CA PHE A 157 -7.67 4.54 4.99
C PHE A 157 -8.43 5.77 4.53
N ASP A 158 -8.76 5.83 3.26
CA ASP A 158 -9.57 6.91 2.69
C ASP A 158 -11.03 6.63 3.02
N LEU A 159 -11.55 7.43 3.95
CA LEU A 159 -12.89 7.26 4.47
C LEU A 159 -13.86 8.13 3.65
N PRO A 160 -15.02 7.58 3.25
CA PRO A 160 -16.08 8.37 2.64
C PRO A 160 -16.63 9.39 3.63
N ALA A 161 -17.47 10.30 3.14
CA ALA A 161 -18.26 11.17 4.01
C ALA A 161 -19.06 10.33 5.02
N MET A 162 -18.82 10.56 6.31
CA MET A 162 -19.43 9.83 7.41
C MET A 162 -20.49 10.69 8.11
N THR A 163 -21.55 10.04 8.58
CA THR A 163 -22.44 10.65 9.59
C THR A 163 -21.69 10.84 10.91
N LYS A 164 -22.16 11.78 11.74
CA LYS A 164 -21.60 12.01 13.09
C LYS A 164 -21.53 10.72 13.93
N HIS A 165 -22.57 9.88 13.85
CA HIS A 165 -22.62 8.61 14.56
C HIS A 165 -21.53 7.64 14.07
N GLN A 166 -21.38 7.47 12.75
CA GLN A 166 -20.31 6.65 12.17
C GLN A 166 -18.91 7.15 12.59
N ALA A 167 -18.67 8.46 12.54
CA ALA A 167 -17.41 9.04 13.00
C ALA A 167 -17.15 8.75 14.49
N GLN A 168 -18.17 8.83 15.35
CA GLN A 168 -18.05 8.48 16.77
C GLN A 168 -17.73 7.00 16.99
N CYS A 169 -18.37 6.09 16.25
CA CYS A 169 -18.04 4.67 16.27
C CYS A 169 -16.59 4.42 15.85
N TRP A 170 -16.14 5.08 14.79
CA TRP A 170 -14.76 4.98 14.28
C TRP A 170 -13.74 5.43 15.34
N LEU A 171 -13.93 6.62 15.91
CA LEU A 171 -13.05 7.15 16.96
C LEU A 171 -13.00 6.26 18.20
N SER A 172 -14.15 5.65 18.56
CA SER A 172 -14.22 4.72 19.68
C SER A 172 -13.43 3.43 19.41
N TRP A 173 -13.50 2.91 18.18
CA TRP A 173 -12.69 1.78 17.75
C TRP A 173 -11.19 2.15 17.74
N GLN A 174 -10.82 3.27 17.13
CA GLN A 174 -9.43 3.72 17.05
C GLN A 174 -8.80 3.82 18.44
N LYS A 175 -9.49 4.41 19.42
CA LYS A 175 -9.01 4.46 20.82
C LYS A 175 -8.78 3.09 21.43
N ARG A 176 -9.63 2.11 21.12
CA ARG A 176 -9.45 0.72 21.58
C ARG A 176 -8.24 0.08 20.91
N PHE A 177 -8.08 0.31 19.62
CA PHE A 177 -6.93 -0.18 18.86
C PHE A 177 -5.61 0.41 19.39
N ASP A 178 -5.56 1.72 19.61
CA ASP A 178 -4.40 2.42 20.20
C ASP A 178 -4.07 1.90 21.61
N ALA A 179 -5.07 1.48 22.38
CA ALA A 179 -4.85 0.88 23.69
C ALA A 179 -4.25 -0.54 23.60
N LEU A 180 -4.55 -1.28 22.53
CA LEU A 180 -4.04 -2.63 22.27
C LEU A 180 -2.65 -2.61 21.62
N SER A 181 -2.33 -1.59 20.83
CA SER A 181 -1.06 -1.48 20.11
C SER A 181 0.13 -1.02 20.97
N LYS A 182 -0.01 -1.03 22.31
CA LYS A 182 1.05 -0.57 23.22
C LYS A 182 2.39 -1.29 22.99
N PRO A 183 3.51 -0.55 22.99
CA PRO A 183 4.85 -1.04 22.63
C PRO A 183 5.36 -2.21 23.49
N GLU A 184 4.80 -2.45 24.66
CA GLU A 184 5.24 -3.52 25.59
C GLU A 184 4.98 -4.95 25.08
N TRP A 185 4.09 -5.13 24.10
CA TRP A 185 3.80 -6.44 23.49
C TRP A 185 4.72 -6.78 22.31
N TRP A 186 5.61 -5.86 21.88
CA TRP A 186 6.42 -5.97 20.67
C TRP A 186 7.87 -6.39 20.97
N GLY A 187 8.02 -7.50 21.71
CA GLY A 187 9.31 -8.00 22.17
C GLY A 187 10.29 -8.39 21.05
N GLN A 188 11.43 -7.70 21.02
CA GLN A 188 12.80 -8.14 20.69
C GLN A 188 13.17 -8.83 19.36
N THR A 189 12.28 -9.14 18.42
CA THR A 189 12.70 -9.68 17.11
C THR A 189 12.68 -8.61 16.03
N GLY A 190 13.86 -8.01 15.80
CA GLY A 190 14.08 -7.04 14.72
C GLY A 190 13.54 -5.66 15.07
N SER A 191 14.28 -4.63 14.70
CA SER A 191 13.94 -3.23 14.89
C SER A 191 12.71 -2.81 14.06
N PHE A 192 11.53 -3.29 14.43
CA PHE A 192 10.26 -2.71 14.05
C PHE A 192 10.00 -1.50 14.94
N SER A 193 10.61 -0.38 14.55
CA SER A 193 10.19 0.94 14.97
C SER A 193 8.81 1.21 14.37
N LEU A 194 7.75 0.77 15.04
CA LEU A 194 6.40 1.38 14.91
C LEU A 194 6.44 2.89 15.22
N ALA A 195 7.56 3.41 15.74
CA ALA A 195 7.85 4.83 15.93
C ALA A 195 8.04 5.65 14.63
N ARG A 196 7.97 5.05 13.42
CA ARG A 196 8.01 5.83 12.16
C ARG A 196 6.74 5.76 11.30
N GLY A 197 5.84 4.82 11.57
CA GLY A 197 4.55 4.72 10.90
C GLY A 197 3.43 5.30 11.76
N LEU A 198 3.38 6.63 11.91
CA LEU A 198 2.14 7.24 12.36
C LEU A 198 1.06 6.90 11.31
N CYS A 199 0.12 6.04 11.69
CA CYS A 199 -1.11 5.81 10.94
C CYS A 199 -1.93 7.09 11.07
N TRP A 200 -1.65 8.09 10.22
CA TRP A 200 -2.42 9.32 10.19
C TRP A 200 -3.74 9.03 9.49
N TYR A 201 -4.79 8.90 10.27
CA TYR A 201 -6.16 8.92 9.76
C TYR A 201 -6.47 10.36 9.35
N THR A 202 -6.34 10.65 8.06
CA THR A 202 -6.74 11.96 7.53
C THR A 202 -8.21 11.86 7.13
N ILE A 203 -9.09 12.39 7.97
CA ILE A 203 -10.48 12.63 7.56
C ILE A 203 -10.43 13.92 6.73
N ALA A 204 -10.52 13.80 5.41
CA ALA A 204 -10.81 14.95 4.56
C ALA A 204 -12.27 15.33 4.80
N VAL A 205 -12.50 16.45 5.51
CA VAL A 205 -13.84 17.01 5.76
C VAL A 205 -14.23 17.92 4.61
#